data_AF-A0A955L3Z9-F1
#
_entry.id   AF-A0A955L3Z9-F1
#
_cell.length_a   1.000
_cell.length_b   1.000
_cell.length_c   1.000
_cell.angle_alpha   90.00
_cell.angle_beta   90.00
_cell.angle_gamma   90.00
#
_symmetry.space_group_name_H-M   'P 1'
#
loop_
_entity.id
_entity.type
_entity.pdbx_description
1 polymer ?
#
loop_
_entity_poly.entity_id
_entity_poly.type
_entity_poly.pdbx_seq_one_letter_code
_entity_poly.pdbx_strand_id
1 'polypeptide(L)'
;MINTKENLYYNYGKIAEGKWNDNLSWDFYLAEKIPDEELCTAICCVVVHNSKLVLVKNKRGWELPAGHVEDGEDITDATAREVLEETGFNLQQTPRLFGYKKVTARTPVLKNEADNTYYPFPHAYVGFFFSEAEDQAEQETFSDVSGVILATYQEAKDLLAVGKQYDGILEYLVLNQLIKVD
;
A
#
# COMPACT_ATOMS: atom_id res chain seq x y z
N MET A 1 -16.55 -28.82 16.60
CA MET A 1 -16.50 -27.56 17.37
C MET A 1 -15.22 -26.85 16.99
N ILE A 2 -15.29 -25.99 15.97
CA ILE A 2 -14.15 -25.20 15.49
C ILE A 2 -14.17 -23.90 16.30
N ASN A 3 -13.02 -23.56 16.87
CA ASN A 3 -12.83 -22.55 17.89
C ASN A 3 -13.25 -21.16 17.38
N THR A 4 -14.33 -20.61 17.93
CA THR A 4 -14.99 -19.36 17.52
C THR A 4 -14.28 -18.08 17.96
N LYS A 5 -13.00 -18.14 18.37
CA LYS A 5 -12.23 -16.98 18.82
C LYS A 5 -11.33 -16.34 17.74
N GLU A 6 -11.01 -17.02 16.64
CA GLU A 6 -10.21 -16.43 15.56
C GLU A 6 -11.02 -15.51 14.61
N ASN A 7 -12.36 -15.60 14.62
CA ASN A 7 -13.24 -14.87 13.70
C ASN A 7 -13.71 -13.49 14.19
N LEU A 8 -13.29 -13.04 15.38
CA LEU A 8 -13.80 -11.81 15.99
C LEU A 8 -12.92 -10.57 15.78
N TYR A 9 -11.72 -10.71 15.22
CA TYR A 9 -10.80 -9.60 14.95
C TYR A 9 -10.72 -9.18 13.46
N TYR A 10 -11.47 -9.84 12.57
CA TYR A 10 -11.40 -9.63 11.11
C TYR A 10 -12.57 -8.86 10.49
N ASN A 11 -13.46 -8.26 11.29
CA ASN A 11 -14.59 -7.52 10.75
C ASN A 11 -14.29 -6.03 10.55
N TYR A 12 -13.45 -5.76 9.56
CA TYR A 12 -13.87 -4.81 8.53
C TYR A 12 -13.79 -5.58 7.20
N GLY A 13 -14.93 -5.75 6.54
CA GLY A 13 -15.10 -6.71 5.45
C GLY A 13 -14.18 -6.47 4.24
N LYS A 14 -14.19 -7.44 3.31
CA LYS A 14 -13.63 -7.26 1.97
C LYS A 14 -14.35 -6.10 1.26
N ILE A 15 -13.61 -5.07 0.85
CA ILE A 15 -14.18 -3.86 0.22
C ILE A 15 -13.84 -3.72 -1.27
N ALA A 16 -12.82 -4.44 -1.75
CA ALA A 16 -12.45 -4.42 -3.16
C ALA A 16 -11.82 -5.75 -3.56
N GLU A 17 -11.83 -6.03 -4.86
CA GLU A 17 -11.14 -7.16 -5.46
C GLU A 17 -10.68 -6.81 -6.87
N GLY A 18 -9.72 -7.58 -7.37
CA GLY A 18 -9.26 -7.44 -8.74
C GLY A 18 -8.25 -8.49 -9.12
N LYS A 19 -7.66 -8.29 -10.28
CA LYS A 19 -6.59 -9.14 -10.82
C LYS A 19 -5.54 -8.25 -11.44
N TRP A 20 -4.28 -8.56 -11.18
CA TRP A 20 -3.16 -7.98 -11.91
C TRP A 20 -2.91 -8.71 -13.23
N ASN A 21 -3.13 -10.03 -13.24
CA ASN A 21 -3.09 -10.87 -14.44
C ASN A 21 -3.81 -12.21 -14.16
N ASP A 22 -3.76 -13.13 -15.13
CA ASP A 22 -4.40 -14.45 -15.00
C ASP A 22 -3.85 -15.33 -13.87
N ASN A 23 -2.62 -15.07 -13.42
CA ASN A 23 -1.99 -15.76 -12.31
C ASN A 23 -2.26 -15.10 -10.95
N LEU A 24 -2.39 -13.77 -10.91
CA LEU A 24 -2.45 -12.98 -9.69
C LEU A 24 -3.80 -12.26 -9.51
N SER A 25 -4.60 -12.75 -8.57
CA SER A 25 -5.79 -12.05 -8.06
C SER A 25 -5.52 -11.42 -6.70
N TRP A 26 -6.26 -10.37 -6.34
CA TRP A 26 -6.17 -9.76 -5.03
C TRP A 26 -7.56 -9.43 -4.47
N ASP A 27 -7.67 -9.53 -3.16
CA ASP A 27 -8.80 -9.06 -2.36
C ASP A 27 -8.29 -7.99 -1.40
N PHE A 28 -9.00 -6.89 -1.25
CA PHE A 28 -8.69 -5.87 -0.26
C PHE A 28 -9.58 -6.03 0.97
N TYR A 29 -8.96 -6.16 2.14
CA TYR A 29 -9.63 -6.21 3.44
C TYR A 29 -9.23 -4.99 4.25
N LEU A 30 -10.21 -4.42 4.94
CA LEU A 30 -9.94 -3.44 5.99
C LEU A 30 -9.51 -4.19 7.25
N ALA A 31 -8.45 -3.75 7.91
CA ALA A 31 -7.94 -4.41 9.11
C ALA A 31 -6.92 -3.52 9.82
N GLU A 32 -6.81 -3.69 11.14
CA GLU A 32 -5.79 -3.05 11.98
C GLU A 32 -4.52 -3.91 12.13
N LYS A 33 -4.52 -5.12 11.56
CA LYS A 33 -3.38 -6.04 11.55
C LYS A 33 -3.36 -6.89 10.27
N ILE A 34 -2.17 -7.30 9.85
CA ILE A 34 -2.00 -8.30 8.79
C ILE A 34 -2.20 -9.70 9.41
N PRO A 35 -2.80 -10.68 8.71
CA PRO A 35 -3.04 -12.01 9.27
C PRO A 35 -1.75 -12.74 9.68
N ASP A 36 -0.74 -12.65 8.82
CA ASP A 36 0.60 -13.21 9.01
C ASP A 36 1.61 -12.24 8.41
N GLU A 37 2.36 -11.55 9.27
CA GLU A 37 3.32 -10.52 8.86
C GLU A 37 4.53 -11.10 8.13
N GLU A 38 4.90 -12.37 8.36
CA GLU A 38 5.98 -13.03 7.61
C GLU A 38 5.61 -13.22 6.12
N LEU A 39 4.32 -13.15 5.80
CA LEU A 39 3.80 -13.20 4.44
C LEU A 39 3.58 -11.81 3.83
N CYS A 40 3.89 -10.73 4.56
CA CYS A 40 3.83 -9.36 4.06
C CYS A 40 5.08 -9.03 3.26
N THR A 41 4.93 -8.88 1.94
CA THR A 41 6.07 -8.73 1.04
C THR A 41 6.26 -7.31 0.54
N ALA A 42 5.27 -6.45 0.75
CA ALA A 42 5.28 -5.06 0.29
C ALA A 42 4.32 -4.21 1.12
N ILE A 43 4.48 -2.90 1.04
CA ILE A 43 3.58 -1.91 1.63
C ILE A 43 3.10 -0.92 0.58
N CYS A 44 2.03 -0.22 0.89
CA CYS A 44 1.53 0.94 0.17
C CYS A 44 1.02 1.95 1.18
N CYS A 45 1.39 3.22 1.04
CA CYS A 45 1.00 4.27 1.98
C CYS A 45 0.18 5.36 1.29
N VAL A 46 -0.98 5.66 1.85
CA VAL A 46 -1.69 6.91 1.57
C VAL A 46 -1.11 7.99 2.46
N VAL A 47 -0.34 8.88 1.85
CA VAL A 47 0.33 9.99 2.53
C VAL A 47 -0.42 11.28 2.24
N VAL A 48 -0.73 12.04 3.29
CA VAL A 48 -1.40 13.34 3.19
C VAL A 48 -0.45 14.44 3.66
N HIS A 49 -0.30 15.48 2.85
CA HIS A 49 0.41 16.70 3.21
C HIS A 49 -0.45 17.91 2.82
N ASN A 50 -0.71 18.81 3.77
CA ASN A 50 -1.52 20.02 3.54
C ASN A 50 -2.89 19.74 2.87
N SER A 51 -3.60 18.70 3.32
CA SER A 51 -4.88 18.22 2.75
C SER A 51 -4.81 17.71 1.29
N LYS A 52 -3.61 17.45 0.76
CA LYS A 52 -3.38 16.84 -0.55
C LYS A 52 -2.71 15.47 -0.41
N LEU A 53 -3.00 14.56 -1.35
CA LEU A 53 -2.34 13.26 -1.44
C LEU A 53 -0.97 13.41 -2.09
N VAL A 54 0.04 12.74 -1.55
CA VAL A 54 1.36 12.63 -2.17
C VAL A 54 1.33 11.46 -3.16
N LEU A 55 1.59 11.74 -4.44
CA LEU A 55 1.67 10.72 -5.49
C LEU A 55 3.07 10.70 -6.10
N VAL A 56 3.50 9.50 -6.49
CA VAL A 56 4.80 9.25 -7.14
C VAL A 56 4.58 8.75 -8.55
N LYS A 57 5.46 9.12 -9.48
CA LYS A 57 5.39 8.68 -10.88
C LYS A 57 6.49 7.70 -11.21
N ASN A 58 6.12 6.50 -11.60
CA ASN A 58 7.04 5.49 -12.13
C ASN A 58 6.68 5.14 -13.59
N LYS A 59 7.34 4.11 -14.14
CA LYS A 59 7.11 3.65 -15.53
C LYS A 59 5.67 3.17 -15.81
N ARG A 60 4.90 2.83 -14.78
CA ARG A 60 3.51 2.34 -14.85
C ARG A 60 2.47 3.46 -14.74
N GLY A 61 2.86 4.66 -14.30
CA GLY A 61 1.98 5.81 -14.13
C GLY A 61 2.16 6.47 -12.77
N TRP A 62 1.15 7.23 -12.35
CA TRP A 62 1.08 7.77 -11.00
C TRP A 62 0.53 6.71 -10.06
N GLU A 63 1.18 6.55 -8.91
CA GLU A 63 0.83 5.57 -7.87
C GLU A 63 0.94 6.25 -6.49
N LEU A 64 0.38 5.58 -5.48
CA LEU A 64 0.71 5.86 -4.08
C LEU A 64 2.13 5.36 -3.78
N PRO A 65 2.86 5.99 -2.84
CA PRO A 65 4.15 5.48 -2.37
C PRO A 65 4.05 4.02 -1.92
N ALA A 66 4.92 3.17 -2.44
CA ALA A 66 4.84 1.73 -2.23
C ALA A 66 6.15 1.04 -2.57
N GLY A 67 6.51 0.02 -1.80
CA GLY A 67 7.70 -0.78 -2.10
C GLY A 67 7.76 -2.06 -1.28
N HIS A 68 8.88 -2.77 -1.41
CA HIS A 68 9.07 -4.08 -0.81
C HIS A 68 9.45 -3.95 0.66
N VAL A 69 9.00 -4.91 1.45
CA VAL A 69 9.55 -5.10 2.80
C VAL A 69 10.85 -5.87 2.65
N GLU A 70 11.94 -5.34 3.23
CA GLU A 70 13.24 -6.00 3.24
C GLU A 70 13.29 -7.13 4.28
N ASP A 71 14.24 -8.06 4.11
CA ASP A 71 14.33 -9.23 4.97
C ASP A 71 14.64 -8.83 6.42
N GLY A 72 13.71 -9.11 7.34
CA GLY A 72 13.81 -8.76 8.76
C GLY A 72 13.41 -7.31 9.09
N GLU A 73 12.91 -6.55 8.12
CA GLU A 73 12.41 -5.19 8.29
C GLU A 73 10.98 -5.21 8.89
N ASP A 74 10.73 -4.31 9.85
CA ASP A 74 9.36 -4.09 10.35
C ASP A 74 8.52 -3.38 9.28
N ILE A 75 7.26 -3.78 9.14
CA ILE A 75 6.38 -3.24 8.08
C ILE A 75 6.12 -1.73 8.23
N THR A 76 6.19 -1.18 9.45
CA THR A 76 6.04 0.26 9.69
C THR A 76 7.33 1.01 9.35
N ASP A 77 8.49 0.41 9.63
CA ASP A 77 9.80 0.94 9.22
C ASP A 77 9.96 0.94 7.69
N ALA A 78 9.59 -0.17 7.03
CA ALA A 78 9.53 -0.26 5.57
C ALA A 78 8.64 0.84 4.98
N THR A 79 7.49 1.11 5.62
CA THR A 79 6.57 2.16 5.18
C THR A 79 7.21 3.54 5.27
N ALA A 80 7.88 3.85 6.38
CA ALA A 80 8.56 5.14 6.54
C ALA A 80 9.73 5.29 5.56
N ARG A 81 10.53 4.24 5.36
CA ARG A 81 11.65 4.21 4.41
C ARG A 81 11.16 4.46 2.99
N GLU A 82 10.22 3.67 2.47
CA GLU A 82 9.73 3.79 1.10
C GLU A 82 9.09 5.17 0.84
N VAL A 83 8.32 5.70 1.79
CA VAL A 83 7.76 7.05 1.65
C VAL A 83 8.88 8.09 1.54
N LEU A 84 9.91 8.01 2.39
CA LEU A 84 11.04 8.93 2.33
C LEU A 84 11.81 8.80 1.01
N GLU A 85 12.14 7.57 0.60
CA GLU A 85 12.94 7.27 -0.59
C GLU A 85 12.24 7.70 -1.90
N GLU A 86 10.93 7.47 -1.99
CA GLU A 86 10.16 7.77 -3.20
C GLU A 86 9.65 9.21 -3.27
N THR A 87 9.40 9.86 -2.12
CA THR A 87 8.70 11.16 -2.08
C THR A 87 9.51 12.31 -1.49
N GLY A 88 10.55 12.01 -0.72
CA GLY A 88 11.29 12.96 0.10
C GLY A 88 10.54 13.45 1.35
N PHE A 89 9.33 12.95 1.65
CA PHE A 89 8.59 13.34 2.84
C PHE A 89 8.91 12.44 4.04
N ASN A 90 9.04 13.05 5.23
CA ASN A 90 8.98 12.33 6.50
C ASN A 90 7.53 12.16 6.95
N LEU A 91 7.25 11.04 7.62
CA LEU A 91 5.97 10.82 8.28
C LEU A 91 5.95 11.52 9.65
N GLN A 92 4.86 12.20 9.98
CA GLN A 92 4.67 12.89 11.26
C GLN A 92 4.58 11.92 12.46
N GLN A 93 4.15 10.69 12.21
CA GLN A 93 3.99 9.64 13.20
C GLN A 93 4.20 8.27 12.57
N THR A 94 4.22 7.23 13.41
CA THR A 94 4.16 5.84 12.96
C THR A 94 2.94 5.65 12.03
N PRO A 95 3.14 5.15 10.80
CA PRO A 95 2.04 4.97 9.85
C PRO A 95 1.04 3.96 10.39
N ARG A 96 -0.25 4.25 10.21
CA ARG A 96 -1.34 3.39 10.70
C ARG A 96 -1.79 2.42 9.61
N LEU A 97 -1.66 1.12 9.86
CA LEU A 97 -2.29 0.09 9.02
C LEU A 97 -3.81 0.25 9.08
N PHE A 98 -4.46 0.28 7.91
CA PHE A 98 -5.92 0.32 7.82
C PHE A 98 -6.49 -0.79 6.93
N GLY A 99 -5.64 -1.54 6.24
CA GLY A 99 -6.06 -2.68 5.43
C GLY A 99 -4.89 -3.39 4.80
N TYR A 100 -5.19 -4.42 4.03
CA TYR A 100 -4.20 -5.15 3.25
C TYR A 100 -4.83 -5.71 1.98
N LYS A 101 -4.01 -5.87 0.93
CA LYS A 101 -4.33 -6.76 -0.19
C LYS A 101 -3.86 -8.17 0.15
N LYS A 102 -4.76 -9.14 0.12
CA LYS A 102 -4.43 -10.57 0.04
C LYS A 102 -4.23 -10.93 -1.42
N VAL A 103 -2.99 -11.08 -1.84
CA VAL A 103 -2.63 -11.51 -3.19
C VAL A 103 -2.66 -13.04 -3.23
N THR A 104 -3.35 -13.61 -4.21
CA THR A 104 -3.44 -15.05 -4.43
C THR A 104 -2.87 -15.39 -5.79
N ALA A 105 -1.86 -16.25 -5.79
CA ALA A 105 -1.20 -16.78 -6.99
C ALA A 105 -1.73 -18.17 -7.35
N ARG A 106 -1.92 -18.45 -8.64
CA ARG A 106 -2.27 -19.78 -9.15
C ARG A 106 -1.06 -20.68 -9.34
N THR A 107 0.08 -20.08 -9.68
CA THR A 107 1.39 -20.71 -9.79
C THR A 107 2.44 -19.85 -9.08
N PRO A 108 3.54 -20.45 -8.57
CA PRO A 108 4.62 -19.70 -7.91
C PRO A 108 5.12 -18.54 -8.76
N VAL A 109 5.40 -17.40 -8.10
CA VAL A 109 5.90 -16.18 -8.74
C VAL A 109 7.32 -15.90 -8.25
N LEU A 110 8.24 -15.75 -9.21
CA LEU A 110 9.64 -15.45 -8.94
C LEU A 110 9.75 -14.01 -8.39
N LYS A 111 10.43 -13.85 -7.25
CA LYS A 111 10.73 -12.57 -6.62
C LYS A 111 12.01 -11.98 -7.22
N ASN A 112 13.07 -12.78 -7.29
CA ASN A 112 14.36 -12.40 -7.85
C ASN A 112 14.96 -13.55 -8.66
N GLU A 113 15.38 -13.25 -9.89
CA GLU A 113 15.96 -14.23 -10.80
C GLU A 113 17.38 -14.65 -10.37
N ALA A 114 18.14 -13.73 -9.78
CA ALA A 114 19.56 -13.94 -9.50
C ALA A 114 19.80 -14.98 -8.38
N ASP A 115 18.90 -15.02 -7.39
CA ASP A 115 18.97 -15.92 -6.24
C ASP A 115 17.88 -17.02 -6.27
N ASN A 116 17.05 -17.06 -7.32
CA ASN A 116 15.95 -18.01 -7.51
C ASN A 116 14.96 -18.03 -6.33
N THR A 117 14.67 -16.86 -5.76
CA THR A 117 13.69 -16.69 -4.68
C THR A 117 12.28 -16.45 -5.21
N TYR A 118 11.28 -16.92 -4.48
CA TYR A 118 9.86 -16.80 -4.85
C TYR A 118 9.08 -16.04 -3.79
N TYR A 119 8.01 -15.36 -4.19
CA TYR A 119 7.03 -14.86 -3.24
C TYR A 119 6.34 -16.03 -2.52
N PRO A 120 5.83 -15.81 -1.30
CA PRO A 120 5.04 -16.81 -0.60
C PRO A 120 3.84 -17.30 -1.45
N PHE A 121 3.58 -18.59 -1.39
CA PHE A 121 2.59 -19.26 -2.24
C PHE A 121 1.64 -20.13 -1.39
N PRO A 122 0.32 -20.08 -1.63
CA PRO A 122 -0.37 -19.33 -2.68
C PRO A 122 -0.69 -17.87 -2.30
N HIS A 123 -0.39 -17.45 -1.08
CA HIS A 123 -0.81 -16.15 -0.55
C HIS A 123 0.37 -15.29 -0.11
N ALA A 124 0.33 -14.02 -0.49
CA ALA A 124 1.18 -12.97 0.03
C ALA A 124 0.33 -11.74 0.37
N TYR A 125 0.84 -10.86 1.22
CA TYR A 125 0.14 -9.65 1.65
C TYR A 125 0.88 -8.38 1.20
N VAL A 126 0.08 -7.36 0.90
CA VAL A 126 0.54 -5.96 0.79
C VAL A 126 -0.16 -5.15 1.86
N GLY A 127 0.58 -4.60 2.82
CA GLY A 127 0.04 -3.74 3.86
C GLY A 127 -0.36 -2.37 3.32
N PHE A 128 -1.53 -1.86 3.71
CA PHE A 128 -1.99 -0.52 3.33
C PHE A 128 -2.05 0.39 4.56
N PHE A 129 -1.25 1.45 4.49
CA PHE A 129 -1.00 2.37 5.57
C PHE A 129 -1.52 3.77 5.26
N PHE A 130 -1.83 4.51 6.32
CA PHE A 130 -2.17 5.93 6.24
C PHE A 130 -1.28 6.72 7.18
N SER A 131 -0.78 7.86 6.72
CA SER A 131 -0.09 8.82 7.57
C SER A 131 -0.20 10.25 7.03
N GLU A 132 -0.10 11.22 7.94
CA GLU A 132 0.23 12.58 7.58
C GLU A 132 1.75 12.72 7.44
N ALA A 133 2.18 13.62 6.56
CA ALA A 133 3.58 13.93 6.31
C ALA A 133 3.95 15.33 6.84
N GLU A 134 5.20 15.46 7.27
CA GLU A 134 5.84 16.74 7.57
C GLU A 134 6.20 17.48 6.28
N ASP A 135 7.07 18.48 6.34
CA ASP A 135 7.67 19.09 5.16
C ASP A 135 8.68 18.13 4.51
N GLN A 136 8.97 18.35 3.22
CA GLN A 136 9.96 17.53 2.51
C GLN A 136 11.36 17.71 3.12
N ALA A 137 12.05 16.60 3.34
CA ALA A 137 13.47 16.60 3.60
C ALA A 137 14.25 16.97 2.34
N GLU A 138 15.40 17.62 2.51
CA GLU A 138 16.38 17.79 1.43
C GLU A 138 17.08 16.44 1.16
N GLN A 139 16.43 15.56 0.39
CA GLN A 139 17.01 14.27 0.01
C GLN A 139 16.74 13.97 -1.47
N GLU A 140 17.71 13.36 -2.15
CA GLU A 140 17.54 12.88 -3.52
C GLU A 140 16.55 11.72 -3.54
N THR A 141 15.51 11.82 -4.37
CA THR A 141 14.57 10.72 -4.63
C THR A 141 15.29 9.60 -5.38
N PHE A 142 15.09 8.35 -4.98
CA PHE A 142 15.78 7.20 -5.57
C PHE A 142 15.29 6.84 -6.99
N SER A 143 16.09 6.03 -7.70
CA SER A 143 16.28 6.01 -9.16
C SER A 143 15.06 5.75 -10.06
N ASP A 144 13.97 5.23 -9.51
CA ASP A 144 12.82 4.77 -10.29
C ASP A 144 11.62 5.75 -10.24
N VAL A 145 11.69 6.78 -9.39
CA VAL A 145 10.71 7.86 -9.33
C VAL A 145 11.09 8.97 -10.31
N SER A 146 10.18 9.24 -11.24
CA SER A 146 10.31 10.29 -12.26
C SER A 146 9.58 11.58 -11.91
N GLY A 147 8.90 11.62 -10.76
CA GLY A 147 8.23 12.83 -10.26
C GLY A 147 7.38 12.56 -9.02
N VAL A 148 7.18 13.62 -8.23
CA VAL A 148 6.34 13.65 -7.03
C VAL A 148 5.37 14.82 -7.16
N ILE A 149 4.09 14.62 -6.83
CA ILE A 149 3.08 15.69 -6.82
C ILE A 149 2.23 15.66 -5.56
N LEU A 150 1.67 16.82 -5.22
CA LEU A 150 0.58 16.96 -4.27
C LEU A 150 -0.74 17.10 -5.04
N ALA A 151 -1.55 16.06 -5.02
CA ALA A 151 -2.82 15.97 -5.73
C ALA A 151 -4.01 16.20 -4.78
N THR A 152 -5.02 16.92 -5.25
CA THR A 152 -6.37 16.88 -4.67
C THR A 152 -6.97 15.48 -4.76
N TYR A 153 -8.08 15.25 -4.07
CA TYR A 153 -8.80 13.98 -4.17
C TYR A 153 -9.23 13.69 -5.62
N GLN A 154 -9.78 14.70 -6.31
CA GLN A 154 -10.21 14.51 -7.70
C GLN A 154 -9.03 14.26 -8.64
N GLU A 155 -7.94 15.03 -8.52
CA GLU A 155 -6.71 14.78 -9.31
C GLU A 155 -6.14 13.39 -9.04
N ALA A 156 -6.13 12.92 -7.79
CA ALA A 156 -5.63 11.60 -7.45
C ALA A 156 -6.46 10.48 -8.10
N LYS A 157 -7.78 10.61 -8.12
CA LYS A 157 -8.66 9.66 -8.82
C LYS A 157 -8.43 9.62 -10.32
N ASP A 158 -8.09 10.76 -10.92
CA ASP A 158 -7.86 10.86 -12.36
C ASP A 158 -6.45 10.36 -12.76
N LEU A 159 -5.47 10.49 -11.87
CA LEU A 159 -4.06 10.17 -12.15
C LEU A 159 -3.65 8.75 -11.76
N LEU A 160 -4.15 8.22 -10.64
CA LEU A 160 -3.74 6.92 -10.13
C LEU A 160 -3.97 5.84 -11.20
N ALA A 161 -2.92 5.05 -11.45
CA ALA A 161 -2.81 4.22 -12.64
C ALA A 161 -4.04 3.30 -12.83
N VAL A 162 -4.45 3.25 -14.10
CA VAL A 162 -5.76 2.84 -14.60
C VAL A 162 -6.24 1.49 -14.05
N GLY A 163 -7.44 1.52 -13.47
CA GLY A 163 -8.15 0.40 -12.88
C GLY A 163 -8.73 0.85 -11.55
N LYS A 164 -9.99 0.52 -11.23
CA LYS A 164 -10.68 0.93 -10.00
C LYS A 164 -10.08 0.35 -8.70
N GLN A 165 -8.79 0.00 -8.70
CA GLN A 165 -8.08 -0.67 -7.63
C GLN A 165 -7.92 0.20 -6.38
N TYR A 166 -8.04 1.52 -6.50
CA TYR A 166 -7.98 2.46 -5.39
C TYR A 166 -9.34 3.11 -5.06
N ASP A 167 -10.37 3.00 -5.92
CA ASP A 167 -11.65 3.69 -5.74
C ASP A 167 -12.27 3.41 -4.35
N GLY A 168 -12.48 2.13 -4.02
CA GLY A 168 -13.05 1.75 -2.71
C GLY A 168 -12.14 2.09 -1.53
N ILE A 169 -10.82 2.15 -1.75
CA ILE A 169 -9.83 2.52 -0.73
C ILE A 169 -9.93 4.02 -0.42
N LEU A 170 -9.89 4.86 -1.45
CA LEU A 170 -9.99 6.31 -1.31
C LEU A 170 -11.38 6.72 -0.78
N GLU A 171 -12.44 6.08 -1.26
CA GLU A 171 -13.80 6.30 -0.74
C GLU A 171 -13.90 5.99 0.76
N TYR A 172 -13.29 4.88 1.21
CA TYR A 172 -13.21 4.57 2.64
C TYR A 172 -12.49 5.66 3.43
N LEU A 173 -11.37 6.18 2.93
CA LEU A 173 -10.61 7.22 3.61
C LEU A 173 -11.37 8.55 3.69
N VAL A 174 -12.14 8.91 2.65
CA VAL A 174 -13.06 10.07 2.66
C VAL A 174 -14.14 9.89 3.73
N LEU A 175 -14.83 8.73 3.73
CA LEU A 175 -15.93 8.46 4.67
C LEU A 175 -15.48 8.51 6.14
N ASN A 176 -14.22 8.17 6.40
CA ASN A 176 -13.61 8.21 7.73
C ASN A 176 -12.85 9.52 8.01
N GLN A 177 -13.01 10.55 7.17
CA GLN A 177 -12.47 11.90 7.35
C GLN A 177 -10.93 11.95 7.42
N LEU A 178 -10.26 10.99 6.78
CA LEU A 178 -8.79 10.91 6.73
C LEU A 178 -8.22 11.66 5.52
N ILE A 179 -9.00 11.76 4.44
CA ILE A 179 -8.70 12.62 3.28
C ILE A 179 -9.90 13.52 3.00
N LYS A 180 -9.64 14.72 2.46
CA LYS A 180 -10.69 15.70 2.12
C LYS A 180 -11.00 15.65 0.63
N VAL A 181 -12.27 15.88 0.30
CA VAL A 181 -12.75 16.09 -1.08
C VAL A 181 -12.75 17.59 -1.35
N ASP A 182 -12.31 17.98 -2.54
CA ASP A 182 -12.31 19.34 -3.08
C ASP A 182 -13.61 19.72 -3.82
#